data_AF-A0A319DC03-F1
#
_entry.id   AF-A0A319DC03-F1
#
_cell.length_a   1.000
_cell.length_b   1.000
_cell.length_c   1.000
_cell.angle_alpha   90.00
_cell.angle_beta   90.00
_cell.angle_gamma   90.00
#
_symmetry.space_group_name_H-M   'P 1'
#
loop_
_entity.id
_entity.type
_entity.pdbx_description
1 polymer ?
#
loop_
_entity_poly.entity_id
_entity_poly.type
_entity_poly.pdbx_seq_one_letter_code
_entity_poly.pdbx_strand_id
1 'polypeptide(L)'
;RTISSPTARSPFASVLLPYCLSASPMVLRAIQALAACHWSQHDPRYRVMGLTLKTRVLRDFRQRITTDQHFALKEDPEVVVVMMLLCLYEIVDHCDQRWIIHLQGAKDIIRLRRQRLTSYDPVSSFAELFFAFQDVMGRTACAKADLFGPRYWGENDTSINEWMGCSPALVSTLFSIMDLSRSRRSTDQSQFDAQASIVKRQLESLMQDPPTHSDDQVLPRIADLKKLTCTVYLHCALYNGGPSDPFVKAHVREILQGVLDLSAQGAVCNVMWPVFVAAVELDLLDAAVADPQTGALTYDRRLVLEMLTEMAKTSVSSVSRTRAVIEQVWLAPDLNASQTTSASGLNDWERYVVPVSDALSLV
;
A
#
# COMPACT_ATOMS: atom_id res chain seq x y z
N ARG A 1 11.56 -6.91 -2.78
CA ARG A 1 10.91 -8.24 -2.70
C ARG A 1 9.43 -7.98 -2.88
N THR A 2 8.77 -8.81 -3.67
CA THR A 2 7.35 -8.69 -4.05
C THR A 2 6.60 -9.98 -3.69
N ILE A 3 7.10 -10.70 -2.68
CA ILE A 3 6.56 -11.97 -2.18
C ILE A 3 6.07 -11.74 -0.76
N SER A 4 4.85 -12.15 -0.45
CA SER A 4 4.30 -12.03 0.91
C SER A 4 5.03 -12.88 1.93
N SER A 5 5.57 -14.02 1.49
CA SER A 5 6.25 -15.00 2.35
C SER A 5 7.38 -15.70 1.60
N PRO A 6 8.21 -16.51 2.28
CA PRO A 6 9.27 -17.28 1.63
C PRO A 6 8.78 -18.32 0.61
N THR A 7 7.57 -18.84 0.77
CA THR A 7 6.99 -19.90 -0.07
C THR A 7 5.96 -19.38 -1.09
N ALA A 8 5.46 -18.16 -0.93
CA ALA A 8 4.52 -17.53 -1.85
C ALA A 8 5.12 -17.33 -3.25
N ARG A 9 4.32 -17.58 -4.28
CA ARG A 9 4.73 -17.32 -5.67
C ARG A 9 4.46 -15.86 -6.03
N SER A 10 5.53 -15.10 -6.29
CA SER A 10 5.35 -13.72 -6.76
C SER A 10 4.68 -13.72 -8.15
N PRO A 11 3.58 -12.99 -8.37
CA PRO A 11 2.99 -12.82 -9.71
C PRO A 11 3.95 -12.09 -10.66
N PHE A 12 4.89 -11.29 -10.14
CA PHE A 12 6.00 -10.78 -10.95
C PHE A 12 6.84 -11.91 -11.54
N ALA A 13 7.09 -12.98 -10.79
CA ALA A 13 7.88 -14.12 -11.23
C ALA A 13 7.07 -15.17 -12.01
N SER A 14 5.84 -15.46 -11.59
CA SER A 14 5.01 -16.53 -12.18
C SER A 14 4.16 -16.07 -13.37
N VAL A 15 3.87 -14.77 -13.50
CA VAL A 15 3.03 -14.22 -14.57
C VAL A 15 3.81 -13.25 -15.44
N LEU A 16 4.44 -12.23 -14.85
CA LEU A 16 5.09 -11.18 -15.63
C LEU A 16 6.39 -11.66 -16.31
N LEU A 17 7.27 -12.37 -15.61
CA LEU A 17 8.52 -12.86 -16.21
C LEU A 17 8.30 -13.79 -17.41
N PRO A 18 7.39 -14.78 -17.38
CA PRO A 18 7.08 -15.57 -18.58
C PRO A 18 6.62 -14.73 -19.77
N TYR A 19 5.77 -13.72 -19.54
CA TYR A 19 5.36 -12.79 -20.60
C TYR A 19 6.54 -12.03 -21.22
N CYS A 20 7.56 -11.71 -20.44
CA CYS A 20 8.73 -10.97 -20.93
C CYS A 20 9.53 -11.74 -22.00
N LEU A 21 9.37 -13.06 -22.11
CA LEU A 21 10.04 -13.88 -23.12
C LEU A 21 9.50 -13.63 -24.54
N SER A 22 8.24 -13.21 -24.65
CA SER A 22 7.59 -12.85 -25.92
C SER A 22 7.29 -11.35 -26.05
N ALA A 23 7.62 -10.56 -25.03
CA ALA A 23 7.33 -9.13 -24.99
C ALA A 23 8.25 -8.32 -25.93
N SER A 24 7.82 -7.10 -26.23
CA SER A 24 8.61 -6.19 -27.06
C SER A 24 9.88 -5.69 -26.34
N PRO A 25 10.86 -5.15 -27.09
CA PRO A 25 12.03 -4.49 -26.50
C PRO A 25 11.70 -3.34 -25.54
N MET A 26 10.53 -2.72 -25.65
CA MET A 26 10.10 -1.64 -24.75
C MET A 26 9.83 -2.16 -23.33
N VAL A 27 9.20 -3.32 -23.19
CA VAL A 27 8.93 -3.97 -21.89
C VAL A 27 10.24 -4.35 -21.22
N LEU A 28 11.15 -5.00 -21.95
CA LEU A 28 12.46 -5.37 -21.41
C LEU A 28 13.25 -4.15 -20.93
N ARG A 29 13.21 -3.05 -21.71
CA ARG A 29 13.85 -1.79 -21.32
C ARG A 29 13.21 -1.18 -20.08
N ALA A 30 11.90 -1.29 -19.91
CA ALA A 30 11.19 -0.83 -18.72
C ALA A 30 11.61 -1.63 -17.48
N ILE A 31 11.78 -2.95 -17.59
CA ILE A 31 12.31 -3.80 -16.53
C ILE A 31 13.75 -3.42 -16.17
N GLN A 32 14.60 -3.20 -17.19
CA GLN A 32 15.98 -2.76 -16.97
C GLN A 32 16.02 -1.39 -16.28
N ALA A 33 15.13 -0.46 -16.65
CA ALA A 33 15.02 0.84 -16.00
C ALA A 33 14.65 0.69 -14.52
N LEU A 34 13.62 -0.11 -14.22
CA LEU A 34 13.19 -0.41 -12.85
C LEU A 34 14.31 -1.06 -12.02
N ALA A 35 15.00 -2.06 -12.59
CA ALA A 35 16.12 -2.72 -11.93
C ALA A 35 17.27 -1.75 -11.63
N ALA A 36 17.65 -0.92 -12.60
CA ALA A 36 18.67 0.11 -12.40
C ALA A 36 18.26 1.15 -11.35
N CYS A 37 16.99 1.55 -11.33
CA CYS A 37 16.45 2.44 -10.29
C CYS A 37 16.55 1.81 -8.90
N HIS A 38 16.12 0.56 -8.74
CA HIS A 38 16.26 -0.17 -7.47
C HIS A 38 17.72 -0.27 -7.03
N TRP A 39 18.64 -0.62 -7.94
CA TRP A 39 20.07 -0.73 -7.61
C TRP A 39 20.67 0.63 -7.26
N SER A 40 20.13 1.72 -7.81
CA SER A 40 20.60 3.08 -7.51
C SER A 40 20.36 3.52 -6.06
N GLN A 41 19.47 2.84 -5.33
CA GLN A 41 19.24 3.05 -3.90
C GLN A 41 20.46 2.67 -3.04
N HIS A 42 21.31 1.77 -3.55
CA HIS A 42 22.53 1.33 -2.85
C HIS A 42 23.81 1.72 -3.60
N ASP A 43 23.74 1.90 -4.92
CA ASP A 43 24.88 2.27 -5.74
C ASP A 43 24.52 3.41 -6.72
N PRO A 44 24.92 4.66 -6.44
CA PRO A 44 24.58 5.83 -7.25
C PRO A 44 24.97 5.73 -8.74
N ARG A 45 25.90 4.84 -9.12
CA ARG A 45 26.33 4.63 -10.51
C ARG A 45 25.18 4.20 -11.41
N TYR A 46 24.17 3.51 -10.87
CA TYR A 46 23.01 3.05 -11.63
C TYR A 46 21.99 4.16 -11.91
N ARG A 47 22.07 5.31 -11.23
CA ARG A 47 21.08 6.40 -11.34
C ARG A 47 20.95 6.95 -12.76
N VAL A 48 22.08 7.28 -13.39
CA VAL A 48 22.10 7.81 -14.77
C VAL A 48 21.59 6.78 -15.77
N MET A 49 21.94 5.50 -15.56
CA MET A 49 21.46 4.41 -16.41
C MET A 49 19.95 4.22 -16.29
N GLY A 50 19.41 4.16 -15.08
CA GLY A 50 17.97 4.06 -14.83
C GLY A 50 17.18 5.18 -15.49
N LEU A 51 17.63 6.44 -15.29
CA LEU A 51 16.98 7.60 -15.90
C LEU A 51 17.03 7.57 -17.43
N THR A 52 18.17 7.18 -18.01
CA THR A 52 18.32 7.08 -19.47
C THR A 52 17.38 6.03 -20.05
N LEU A 53 17.29 4.86 -19.41
CA LEU A 53 16.41 3.78 -19.84
C LEU A 53 14.93 4.18 -19.71
N LYS A 54 14.52 4.76 -18.57
CA LYS A 54 13.17 5.30 -18.37
C LYS A 54 12.79 6.33 -19.42
N THR A 55 13.69 7.28 -19.71
CA THR A 55 13.45 8.33 -20.72
C THR A 55 13.19 7.73 -22.10
N ARG A 56 13.95 6.70 -22.48
CA ARG A 56 13.74 5.97 -23.74
C ARG A 56 12.40 5.24 -23.74
N VAL A 57 12.05 4.54 -22.66
CA VAL A 57 10.75 3.86 -22.53
C VAL A 57 9.60 4.85 -22.67
N LEU A 58 9.64 5.99 -21.97
CA LEU A 58 8.60 7.03 -22.06
C LEU A 58 8.46 7.58 -23.47
N ARG A 59 9.58 7.85 -24.16
CA ARG A 59 9.57 8.33 -25.55
C ARG A 59 8.97 7.30 -26.49
N ASP A 60 9.44 6.05 -26.42
CA ASP A 60 8.99 4.97 -27.30
C ASP A 60 7.50 4.65 -27.05
N PHE A 61 7.07 4.65 -25.77
CA PHE A 61 5.69 4.46 -25.36
C PHE A 61 4.77 5.57 -25.87
N ARG A 62 5.17 6.83 -25.68
CA ARG A 62 4.44 8.00 -26.19
C ARG A 62 4.31 7.95 -27.70
N GLN A 63 5.40 7.65 -28.42
CA GLN A 63 5.38 7.51 -29.87
C GLN A 63 4.39 6.43 -30.30
N ARG A 64 4.42 5.26 -29.66
CA ARG A 64 3.55 4.14 -30.02
C ARG A 64 2.07 4.41 -29.77
N ILE A 65 1.73 5.03 -28.63
CA ILE A 65 0.35 5.47 -28.35
C ILE A 65 -0.14 6.51 -29.35
N THR A 66 0.74 7.41 -29.80
CA THR A 66 0.36 8.50 -30.72
C THR A 66 0.18 7.98 -32.15
N THR A 67 1.05 7.08 -32.60
CA THR A 67 1.06 6.59 -33.99
C THR A 67 0.09 5.44 -34.22
N ASP A 68 -0.13 4.56 -33.24
CA ASP A 68 -1.04 3.43 -33.32
C ASP A 68 -2.21 3.65 -32.36
N GLN A 69 -3.32 4.20 -32.87
CA GLN A 69 -4.54 4.48 -32.08
C GLN A 69 -5.15 3.23 -31.45
N HIS A 70 -4.81 2.04 -31.95
CA HIS A 70 -5.28 0.77 -31.42
C HIS A 70 -4.34 0.16 -30.39
N PHE A 71 -3.10 0.64 -30.25
CA PHE A 71 -2.10 0.05 -29.35
C PHE A 71 -2.60 -0.10 -27.91
N ALA A 72 -3.26 0.93 -27.37
CA ALA A 72 -3.81 0.89 -26.01
C ALA A 72 -4.94 -0.14 -25.81
N LEU A 73 -5.56 -0.58 -26.90
CA LEU A 73 -6.77 -1.41 -26.92
C LEU A 73 -6.54 -2.80 -27.52
N LYS A 74 -5.29 -3.13 -27.88
CA LYS A 74 -4.90 -4.48 -28.34
C LYS A 74 -5.05 -5.49 -27.21
N GLU A 75 -5.40 -6.73 -27.54
CA GLU A 75 -5.47 -7.82 -26.55
C GLU A 75 -4.15 -8.02 -25.80
N ASP A 76 -3.01 -7.82 -26.47
CA ASP A 76 -1.69 -7.90 -25.85
C ASP A 76 -1.59 -6.99 -24.59
N PRO A 77 -1.06 -7.49 -23.46
CA PRO A 77 -1.00 -6.76 -22.19
C PRO A 77 0.12 -5.70 -22.15
N GLU A 78 0.90 -5.52 -23.22
CA GLU A 78 2.08 -4.65 -23.25
C GLU A 78 1.83 -3.26 -22.69
N VAL A 79 0.72 -2.62 -23.07
CA VAL A 79 0.42 -1.26 -22.63
C VAL A 79 0.26 -1.19 -21.11
N VAL A 80 -0.50 -2.12 -20.50
CA VAL A 80 -0.74 -2.12 -19.05
C VAL A 80 0.52 -2.55 -18.27
N VAL A 81 1.32 -3.45 -18.86
CA VAL A 81 2.61 -3.87 -18.30
C VAL A 81 3.62 -2.71 -18.26
N VAL A 82 3.77 -1.97 -19.36
CA VAL A 82 4.68 -0.81 -19.40
C VAL A 82 4.25 0.24 -18.39
N MET A 83 2.94 0.50 -18.26
CA MET A 83 2.43 1.42 -17.25
C MET A 83 2.69 0.94 -15.83
N MET A 84 2.53 -0.36 -15.56
CA MET A 84 2.80 -0.94 -14.26
C MET A 84 4.29 -0.79 -13.90
N LEU A 85 5.19 -1.07 -14.84
CA LEU A 85 6.64 -0.94 -14.65
C LEU A 85 7.09 0.52 -14.47
N LEU A 86 6.50 1.46 -15.21
CA LEU A 86 6.75 2.89 -15.02
C LEU A 86 6.21 3.38 -13.67
N CYS A 87 5.02 2.93 -13.26
CA CYS A 87 4.46 3.22 -11.94
C CYS A 87 5.38 2.71 -10.83
N LEU A 88 5.84 1.46 -10.91
CA LEU A 88 6.82 0.89 -9.99
C LEU A 88 8.14 1.66 -9.99
N TYR A 89 8.61 2.13 -11.15
CA TYR A 89 9.81 2.95 -11.21
C TYR A 89 9.63 4.20 -10.33
N GLU A 90 8.54 4.95 -10.52
CA GLU A 90 8.30 6.18 -9.75
C GLU A 90 8.13 5.89 -8.24
N ILE A 91 7.54 4.74 -7.88
CA ILE A 91 7.43 4.30 -6.47
C ILE A 91 8.82 4.05 -5.87
N VAL A 92 9.68 3.32 -6.59
CA VAL A 92 11.06 3.00 -6.16
C VAL A 92 11.94 4.26 -6.16
N ASP A 93 11.70 5.20 -7.08
CA ASP A 93 12.38 6.51 -7.15
C ASP A 93 11.82 7.48 -6.10
N HIS A 94 11.91 7.09 -4.83
CA HIS A 94 11.50 7.88 -3.67
C HIS A 94 10.01 8.27 -3.64
N CYS A 95 9.13 7.42 -4.20
CA CYS A 95 7.70 7.69 -4.31
C CYS A 95 7.40 9.00 -5.04
N ASP A 96 8.05 9.21 -6.19
CA ASP A 96 7.80 10.38 -7.02
C ASP A 96 6.31 10.45 -7.38
N GLN A 97 5.67 11.59 -7.14
CA GLN A 97 4.23 11.78 -7.29
C GLN A 97 3.71 11.41 -8.69
N ARG A 98 4.58 11.33 -9.70
CA ARG A 98 4.25 10.84 -11.05
C ARG A 98 3.69 9.42 -11.09
N TRP A 99 3.91 8.58 -10.07
CA TRP A 99 3.27 7.26 -10.02
C TRP A 99 1.74 7.36 -10.07
N ILE A 100 1.15 8.42 -9.50
CA ILE A 100 -0.29 8.72 -9.59
C ILE A 100 -0.73 9.03 -11.03
N ILE A 101 0.14 9.67 -11.82
CA ILE A 101 -0.13 9.95 -13.24
C ILE A 101 -0.21 8.62 -14.02
N HIS A 102 0.71 7.69 -13.74
CA HIS A 102 0.67 6.36 -14.34
C HIS A 102 -0.56 5.56 -13.89
N LEU A 103 -0.91 5.62 -12.61
CA LEU A 103 -2.10 4.99 -12.05
C LEU A 103 -3.40 5.50 -12.72
N GLN A 104 -3.55 6.82 -12.84
CA GLN A 104 -4.70 7.44 -13.49
C GLN A 104 -4.77 7.12 -14.99
N GLY A 105 -3.64 7.16 -15.69
CA GLY A 105 -3.60 6.72 -17.08
C GLY A 105 -3.98 5.25 -17.25
N ALA A 106 -3.53 4.38 -16.34
CA ALA A 106 -3.80 2.95 -16.40
C ALA A 106 -5.29 2.68 -16.19
N LYS A 107 -5.91 3.35 -15.21
CA LYS A 107 -7.36 3.34 -15.00
C LYS A 107 -8.13 3.65 -16.28
N ASP A 108 -7.74 4.70 -17.01
CA ASP A 108 -8.44 5.10 -18.22
C ASP A 108 -8.29 4.06 -19.35
N ILE A 109 -7.08 3.50 -19.52
CA ILE A 109 -6.82 2.44 -20.50
C ILE A 109 -7.57 1.15 -20.14
N ILE A 110 -7.49 0.72 -18.88
CA ILE A 110 -8.18 -0.47 -18.37
C ILE A 110 -9.69 -0.35 -18.58
N ARG A 111 -10.28 0.82 -18.27
CA ARG A 111 -11.70 1.08 -18.51
C ARG A 111 -12.07 0.91 -19.98
N LEU A 112 -11.27 1.44 -20.91
CA LEU A 112 -11.52 1.31 -22.35
C LEU A 112 -11.35 -0.13 -22.84
N ARG A 113 -10.36 -0.87 -22.31
CA ARG A 113 -10.16 -2.29 -22.60
C ARG A 113 -11.35 -3.13 -22.13
N ARG A 114 -11.91 -2.87 -20.94
CA ARG A 114 -13.13 -3.52 -20.41
C ARG A 114 -14.37 -3.34 -21.24
N GLN A 115 -14.44 -2.30 -22.04
CA GLN A 115 -15.58 -2.08 -22.96
C GLN A 115 -15.44 -2.86 -24.27
N ARG A 116 -14.23 -3.33 -24.63
CA ARG A 116 -13.94 -3.93 -25.93
C ARG A 116 -13.51 -5.40 -25.83
N LEU A 117 -12.74 -5.74 -24.81
CA LEU A 117 -12.16 -7.07 -24.62
C LEU A 117 -13.10 -7.92 -23.76
N THR A 118 -13.36 -9.13 -24.22
CA THR A 118 -14.25 -10.10 -23.57
C THR A 118 -13.51 -11.11 -22.71
N SER A 119 -12.19 -11.23 -22.89
CA SER A 119 -11.32 -12.13 -22.14
C SER A 119 -10.08 -11.36 -21.67
N TYR A 120 -9.61 -11.68 -20.47
CA TYR A 120 -8.39 -11.13 -19.90
C TYR A 120 -7.37 -12.24 -19.74
N ASP A 121 -6.18 -12.00 -20.27
CA ASP A 121 -5.04 -12.85 -19.98
C ASP A 121 -4.59 -12.66 -18.51
N PRO A 122 -3.84 -13.63 -17.94
CA PRO A 122 -3.36 -13.54 -16.56
C PRO A 122 -2.49 -12.30 -16.28
N VAL A 123 -1.74 -11.79 -17.27
CA VAL A 123 -0.85 -10.62 -17.12
C VAL A 123 -1.69 -9.35 -17.00
N SER A 124 -2.68 -9.17 -17.87
CA SER A 124 -3.63 -8.06 -17.74
C SER A 124 -4.36 -8.11 -16.39
N SER A 125 -4.84 -9.29 -15.99
CA SER A 125 -5.55 -9.47 -14.71
C SER A 125 -4.67 -9.08 -13.52
N PHE A 126 -3.40 -9.50 -13.52
CA PHE A 126 -2.45 -9.12 -12.49
C PHE A 126 -2.14 -7.61 -12.50
N ALA A 127 -1.90 -7.02 -13.67
CA ALA A 127 -1.62 -5.58 -13.77
C ALA A 127 -2.82 -4.73 -13.27
N GLU A 128 -4.05 -5.13 -13.57
CA GLU A 128 -5.25 -4.48 -13.06
C GLU A 128 -5.37 -4.59 -11.53
N LEU A 129 -5.16 -5.79 -10.98
CA LEU A 129 -5.16 -6.01 -9.53
C LEU A 129 -4.07 -5.19 -8.84
N PHE A 130 -2.89 -5.11 -9.44
CA PHE A 130 -1.78 -4.29 -8.95
C PHE A 130 -2.21 -2.83 -8.77
N PHE A 131 -2.78 -2.22 -9.81
CA PHE A 131 -3.21 -0.83 -9.76
C PHE A 131 -4.36 -0.61 -8.78
N ALA A 132 -5.34 -1.52 -8.75
CA ALA A 132 -6.45 -1.43 -7.82
C ALA A 132 -5.96 -1.48 -6.37
N PHE A 133 -5.03 -2.38 -6.05
CA PHE A 133 -4.50 -2.52 -4.70
C PHE A 133 -3.64 -1.31 -4.29
N GLN A 134 -2.80 -0.79 -5.19
CA GLN A 134 -2.04 0.44 -4.96
C GLN A 134 -2.96 1.63 -4.64
N ASP A 135 -4.07 1.77 -5.36
CA ASP A 135 -5.07 2.82 -5.12
C ASP A 135 -5.67 2.71 -3.71
N VAL A 136 -6.15 1.53 -3.31
CA VAL A 136 -6.75 1.35 -1.97
C VAL A 136 -5.74 1.62 -0.86
N MET A 137 -4.55 1.03 -0.94
CA MET A 137 -3.55 1.17 0.11
C MET A 137 -3.04 2.60 0.24
N GLY A 138 -2.80 3.31 -0.86
CA GLY A 138 -2.40 4.73 -0.84
C GLY A 138 -3.50 5.65 -0.29
N ARG A 139 -4.77 5.35 -0.54
CA ARG A 139 -5.91 6.14 -0.03
C ARG A 139 -6.08 6.05 1.48
N THR A 140 -5.62 4.97 2.12
CA THR A 140 -5.64 4.91 3.59
C THR A 140 -4.83 6.04 4.23
N ALA A 141 -3.80 6.55 3.56
CA ALA A 141 -2.98 7.65 4.07
C ALA A 141 -3.46 9.04 3.61
N CYS A 142 -3.89 9.19 2.36
CA CYS A 142 -4.18 10.51 1.75
C CYS A 142 -5.67 10.86 1.60
N ALA A 143 -6.60 9.93 1.91
CA ALA A 143 -8.05 10.11 1.86
C ALA A 143 -8.61 10.62 0.49
N LYS A 144 -7.88 10.43 -0.61
CA LYS A 144 -8.32 10.81 -1.96
C LYS A 144 -9.49 9.94 -2.45
N ALA A 145 -10.19 10.45 -3.47
CA ALA A 145 -11.24 9.72 -4.17
C ALA A 145 -10.68 8.46 -4.85
N ASP A 146 -11.51 7.44 -5.01
CA ASP A 146 -11.13 6.18 -5.63
C ASP A 146 -10.87 6.36 -7.14
N LEU A 147 -9.82 5.68 -7.60
CA LEU A 147 -9.59 5.46 -9.02
C LEU A 147 -10.14 4.11 -9.45
N PHE A 148 -9.99 3.11 -8.59
CA PHE A 148 -10.49 1.76 -8.77
C PHE A 148 -11.58 1.48 -7.74
N GLY A 149 -12.82 1.39 -8.22
CA GLY A 149 -14.01 1.22 -7.38
C GLY A 149 -14.13 -0.15 -6.71
N PRO A 150 -15.21 -0.40 -5.96
CA PRO A 150 -15.34 -1.57 -5.08
C PRO A 150 -15.46 -2.91 -5.83
N ARG A 151 -15.76 -2.88 -7.13
CA ARG A 151 -15.92 -4.08 -7.98
C ARG A 151 -14.71 -5.01 -8.06
N TYR A 152 -13.53 -4.56 -7.61
CA TYR A 152 -12.32 -5.39 -7.54
C TYR A 152 -12.27 -6.26 -6.28
N TRP A 153 -13.11 -5.96 -5.28
CA TRP A 153 -13.00 -6.50 -3.92
C TRP A 153 -14.28 -7.24 -3.56
N GLY A 154 -14.26 -8.57 -3.66
CA GLY A 154 -15.39 -9.39 -3.24
C GLY A 154 -15.50 -9.44 -1.72
N GLU A 155 -16.62 -8.97 -1.15
CA GLU A 155 -16.88 -9.04 0.30
C GLU A 155 -16.87 -10.48 0.84
N ASN A 156 -17.22 -11.45 0.00
CA ASN A 156 -17.24 -12.87 0.35
C ASN A 156 -15.96 -13.61 -0.04
N ASP A 157 -14.99 -12.93 -0.67
CA ASP A 157 -13.72 -13.54 -1.04
C ASP A 157 -12.73 -13.44 0.12
N THR A 158 -12.78 -14.45 0.99
CA THR A 158 -11.98 -14.58 2.20
C THR A 158 -10.62 -15.20 1.96
N SER A 159 -10.32 -15.68 0.75
CA SER A 159 -9.04 -16.33 0.45
C SER A 159 -7.91 -15.31 0.42
N ILE A 160 -6.84 -15.59 1.16
CA ILE A 160 -5.67 -14.70 1.21
C ILE A 160 -4.98 -14.71 -0.16
N ASN A 161 -4.87 -13.54 -0.76
CA ASN A 161 -4.07 -13.38 -1.96
C ASN A 161 -2.57 -13.37 -1.60
N GLU A 162 -1.80 -14.28 -2.20
CA GLU A 162 -0.36 -14.45 -1.93
C GLU A 162 0.50 -13.22 -2.20
N TRP A 163 0.05 -12.29 -3.06
CA TRP A 163 0.78 -11.05 -3.34
C TRP A 163 0.33 -9.90 -2.43
N MET A 164 -0.97 -9.78 -2.18
CA MET A 164 -1.51 -8.71 -1.32
C MET A 164 -1.25 -8.98 0.16
N GLY A 165 -1.04 -10.25 0.55
CA GLY A 165 -0.88 -10.68 1.94
C GLY A 165 -2.16 -10.56 2.77
N CYS A 166 -3.31 -10.42 2.12
CA CYS A 166 -4.64 -10.34 2.75
C CYS A 166 -5.72 -10.76 1.75
N SER A 167 -6.94 -10.96 2.23
CA SER A 167 -8.08 -11.31 1.37
C SER A 167 -8.72 -10.08 0.70
N PRO A 168 -9.34 -10.23 -0.48
CA PRO A 168 -10.15 -9.16 -1.07
C PRO A 168 -11.29 -8.67 -0.17
N ALA A 169 -11.85 -9.53 0.69
CA ALA A 169 -12.83 -9.15 1.69
C ALA A 169 -12.29 -8.11 2.71
N LEU A 170 -11.03 -8.22 3.12
CA LEU A 170 -10.39 -7.20 3.98
C LEU A 170 -10.27 -5.87 3.24
N VAL A 171 -9.89 -5.90 1.96
CA VAL A 171 -9.76 -4.70 1.12
C VAL A 171 -11.13 -4.06 0.85
N SER A 172 -12.18 -4.86 0.71
CA SER A 172 -13.56 -4.36 0.62
C SER A 172 -13.95 -3.61 1.90
N THR A 173 -13.62 -4.18 3.07
CA THR A 173 -13.82 -3.51 4.36
C THR A 173 -13.09 -2.16 4.43
N LEU A 174 -11.82 -2.10 3.99
CA LEU A 174 -11.07 -0.84 3.90
C LEU A 174 -11.76 0.19 3.01
N PHE A 175 -12.31 -0.25 1.87
CA PHE A 175 -13.06 0.61 0.97
C PHE A 175 -14.29 1.22 1.69
N SER A 176 -15.05 0.40 2.40
CA SER A 176 -16.21 0.84 3.19
C SER A 176 -15.83 1.83 4.30
N ILE A 177 -14.71 1.62 5.00
CA ILE A 177 -14.19 2.57 6.00
C ILE A 177 -13.90 3.92 5.35
N MET A 178 -13.18 3.93 4.21
CA MET A 178 -12.80 5.16 3.53
C MET A 178 -14.00 5.94 2.98
N ASP A 179 -14.98 5.24 2.40
CA ASP A 179 -16.16 5.89 1.84
C ASP A 179 -17.08 6.44 2.93
N LEU A 180 -17.25 5.69 4.03
CA LEU A 180 -18.00 6.15 5.18
C LEU A 180 -17.33 7.35 5.86
N SER A 181 -16.00 7.30 6.06
CA SER A 181 -15.23 8.41 6.64
C SER A 181 -15.41 9.71 5.82
N ARG A 182 -15.34 9.62 4.49
CA ARG A 182 -15.56 10.76 3.58
C ARG A 182 -16.98 11.34 3.65
N SER A 183 -17.98 10.48 3.82
CA SER A 183 -19.40 10.88 3.87
C SER A 183 -19.85 11.35 5.26
N ARG A 184 -18.99 11.26 6.29
CA ARG A 184 -19.27 11.68 7.67
C ARG A 184 -19.95 13.06 7.76
N ARG A 185 -19.47 14.04 6.99
CA ARG A 185 -19.97 15.43 7.07
C ARG A 185 -21.31 15.65 6.35
N SER A 186 -21.72 14.70 5.50
CA SER A 186 -22.96 14.76 4.72
C SER A 186 -24.04 13.79 5.21
N THR A 187 -23.69 12.84 6.07
CA THR A 187 -24.57 11.79 6.57
C THR A 187 -25.09 12.16 7.97
N ASP A 188 -26.33 11.81 8.27
CA ASP A 188 -26.86 11.95 9.63
C ASP A 188 -26.06 11.11 10.64
N GLN A 189 -25.86 11.63 11.86
CA GLN A 189 -25.03 10.97 12.86
C GLN A 189 -25.55 9.56 13.19
N SER A 190 -26.87 9.39 13.31
CA SER A 190 -27.45 8.08 13.64
C SER A 190 -27.25 7.05 12.52
N GLN A 191 -27.35 7.50 11.26
CA GLN A 191 -27.09 6.66 10.09
C GLN A 191 -25.59 6.32 9.99
N PHE A 192 -24.73 7.30 10.23
CA PHE A 192 -23.28 7.10 10.25
C PHE A 192 -22.88 6.06 11.31
N ASP A 193 -23.39 6.18 12.55
CA ASP A 193 -23.09 5.26 13.64
C ASP A 193 -23.58 3.83 13.35
N ALA A 194 -24.78 3.72 12.74
CA ALA A 194 -25.32 2.42 12.32
C ALA A 194 -24.45 1.77 11.23
N GLN A 195 -24.01 2.53 10.22
CA GLN A 195 -23.13 2.05 9.16
C GLN A 195 -21.74 1.68 9.70
N ALA A 196 -21.15 2.52 10.57
CA ALA A 196 -19.87 2.24 11.21
C ALA A 196 -19.91 0.94 12.01
N SER A 197 -21.02 0.71 12.73
CA SER A 197 -21.24 -0.52 13.50
C SER A 197 -21.43 -1.76 12.62
N ILE A 198 -21.92 -1.62 11.38
CA ILE A 198 -21.98 -2.72 10.41
C ILE A 198 -20.56 -3.06 9.93
N VAL A 199 -19.80 -2.07 9.49
CA VAL A 199 -18.42 -2.25 9.00
C VAL A 199 -17.53 -2.83 10.09
N LYS A 200 -17.67 -2.36 11.34
CA LYS A 200 -16.97 -2.91 12.50
C LYS A 200 -17.25 -4.40 12.71
N ARG A 201 -18.52 -4.80 12.72
CA ARG A 201 -18.91 -6.21 12.89
C ARG A 201 -18.41 -7.09 11.74
N GLN A 202 -18.48 -6.59 10.50
CA GLN A 202 -17.91 -7.28 9.34
C GLN A 202 -16.42 -7.54 9.56
N LEU A 203 -15.65 -6.52 9.95
CA LEU A 203 -14.22 -6.66 10.22
C LEU A 203 -13.95 -7.65 11.37
N GLU A 204 -14.66 -7.56 12.49
CA GLU A 204 -14.48 -8.46 13.63
C GLU A 204 -14.69 -9.93 13.22
N SER A 205 -15.77 -10.20 12.48
CA SER A 205 -16.15 -11.54 12.02
C SER A 205 -15.32 -12.08 10.84
N LEU A 206 -14.54 -11.23 10.17
CA LEU A 206 -13.78 -11.63 8.98
C LEU A 206 -12.69 -12.65 9.32
N MET A 207 -12.82 -13.85 8.79
CA MET A 207 -11.75 -14.86 8.77
C MET A 207 -11.08 -14.83 7.40
N GLN A 208 -9.75 -14.88 7.39
CA GLN A 208 -8.96 -14.89 6.16
C GLN A 208 -8.40 -16.29 5.94
N ASP A 209 -8.82 -16.94 4.88
CA ASP A 209 -8.51 -18.34 4.62
C ASP A 209 -7.20 -18.45 3.83
N PRO A 210 -6.21 -19.23 4.31
CA PRO A 210 -4.98 -19.46 3.54
C PRO A 210 -5.29 -20.15 2.20
N PRO A 211 -4.46 -19.93 1.17
CA PRO A 211 -4.61 -20.63 -0.11
C PRO A 211 -4.59 -22.15 0.10
N THR A 212 -5.48 -22.84 -0.62
CA THR A 212 -5.56 -24.31 -0.58
C THR A 212 -4.19 -24.90 -0.93
N HIS A 213 -3.67 -25.81 -0.09
CA HIS A 213 -2.36 -26.47 -0.24
C HIS A 213 -1.11 -25.64 0.08
N SER A 214 -1.23 -24.55 0.85
CA SER A 214 -0.07 -23.82 1.36
C SER A 214 0.30 -24.23 2.79
N ASP A 215 1.52 -24.75 2.98
CA ASP A 215 2.13 -24.99 4.32
C ASP A 215 2.74 -23.72 4.93
N ASP A 216 2.44 -22.57 4.32
CA ASP A 216 2.98 -21.27 4.69
C ASP A 216 2.37 -20.73 5.99
N GLN A 217 3.15 -20.75 7.05
CA GLN A 217 2.73 -20.21 8.35
C GLN A 217 2.93 -18.69 8.48
N VAL A 218 3.64 -18.06 7.53
CA VAL A 218 3.95 -16.62 7.55
C VAL A 218 2.80 -15.83 6.95
N LEU A 219 2.24 -16.30 5.83
CA LEU A 219 1.17 -15.61 5.11
C LEU A 219 -0.09 -15.36 5.96
N PRO A 220 -0.62 -16.34 6.72
CA PRO A 220 -1.74 -16.10 7.65
C PRO A 220 -1.41 -15.04 8.71
N ARG A 221 -0.20 -15.04 9.26
CA ARG A 221 0.22 -14.03 10.26
C ARG A 221 0.26 -12.63 9.68
N ILE A 222 0.70 -12.47 8.42
CA ILE A 222 0.65 -11.18 7.71
C ILE A 222 -0.80 -10.74 7.52
N ALA A 223 -1.67 -11.67 7.11
CA ALA A 223 -3.08 -11.38 6.92
C ALA A 223 -3.75 -10.94 8.23
N ASP A 224 -3.50 -11.65 9.34
CA ASP A 224 -3.99 -11.30 10.67
C ASP A 224 -3.45 -9.94 11.14
N LEU A 225 -2.17 -9.67 10.90
CA LEU A 225 -1.58 -8.37 11.22
C LEU A 225 -2.23 -7.23 10.41
N LYS A 226 -2.54 -7.46 9.13
CA LYS A 226 -3.30 -6.50 8.31
C LYS A 226 -4.74 -6.33 8.80
N LYS A 227 -5.40 -7.40 9.25
CA LYS A 227 -6.73 -7.31 9.88
C LYS A 227 -6.67 -6.46 11.15
N LEU A 228 -5.69 -6.71 12.02
CA LEU A 228 -5.46 -5.94 13.24
C LEU A 228 -5.19 -4.46 12.93
N THR A 229 -4.38 -4.18 11.91
CA THR A 229 -4.12 -2.84 11.42
C THR A 229 -5.40 -2.15 10.91
N CYS A 230 -6.25 -2.90 10.20
CA CYS A 230 -7.55 -2.41 9.74
C CYS A 230 -8.46 -2.03 10.92
N THR A 231 -8.40 -2.77 12.04
CA THR A 231 -9.15 -2.44 13.26
C THR A 231 -8.70 -1.10 13.84
N VAL A 232 -7.39 -0.86 13.93
CA VAL A 232 -6.86 0.44 14.37
C VAL A 232 -7.32 1.55 13.41
N TYR A 233 -7.14 1.36 12.11
CA TYR A 233 -7.53 2.34 11.10
C TYR A 233 -9.04 2.65 11.14
N LEU A 234 -9.89 1.63 11.33
CA LEU A 234 -11.34 1.79 11.50
C LEU A 234 -11.67 2.65 12.72
N HIS A 235 -11.02 2.41 13.86
CA HIS A 235 -11.21 3.20 15.07
C HIS A 235 -10.78 4.66 14.88
N CYS A 236 -9.65 4.91 14.24
CA CYS A 236 -9.17 6.25 13.96
C CYS A 236 -10.11 6.99 12.98
N ALA A 237 -10.46 6.33 11.87
CA ALA A 237 -11.23 6.94 10.79
C ALA A 237 -12.72 7.10 11.10
N LEU A 238 -13.34 6.18 11.83
CA LEU A 238 -14.80 6.16 12.08
C LEU A 238 -15.17 6.55 13.51
N TYR A 239 -14.34 6.26 14.51
CA TYR A 239 -14.66 6.50 15.92
C TYR A 239 -13.85 7.63 16.57
N ASN A 240 -13.04 8.36 15.79
CA ASN A 240 -12.13 9.40 16.29
C ASN A 240 -11.15 8.88 17.35
N GLY A 241 -10.77 7.60 17.27
CA GLY A 241 -9.65 7.08 18.03
C GLY A 241 -8.38 7.82 17.66
N GLY A 242 -7.48 7.98 18.63
CA GLY A 242 -6.19 8.60 18.42
C GLY A 242 -5.11 7.98 19.30
N PRO A 243 -3.87 8.47 19.26
CA PRO A 243 -2.73 7.81 19.87
C PRO A 243 -2.86 7.59 21.39
N SER A 244 -3.60 8.46 22.09
CA SER A 244 -3.79 8.35 23.54
C SER A 244 -4.96 7.42 23.95
N ASP A 245 -5.76 6.92 23.01
CA ASP A 245 -6.84 5.98 23.29
C ASP A 245 -6.26 4.62 23.74
N PRO A 246 -6.64 4.09 24.92
CA PRO A 246 -6.15 2.80 25.40
C PRO A 246 -6.34 1.64 24.43
N PHE A 247 -7.44 1.64 23.67
CA PHE A 247 -7.72 0.63 22.65
C PHE A 247 -6.69 0.73 21.52
N VAL A 248 -6.49 1.93 20.96
CA VAL A 248 -5.52 2.17 19.89
C VAL A 248 -4.12 1.81 20.34
N LYS A 249 -3.69 2.27 21.53
CA LYS A 249 -2.38 1.93 22.11
C LYS A 249 -2.12 0.44 22.20
N ALA A 250 -3.08 -0.32 22.74
CA ALA A 250 -2.93 -1.76 22.92
C ALA A 250 -2.72 -2.45 21.56
N HIS A 251 -3.55 -2.12 20.58
CA HIS A 251 -3.49 -2.72 19.25
C HIS A 251 -2.24 -2.27 18.47
N VAL A 252 -1.77 -1.03 18.62
CA VAL A 252 -0.52 -0.55 18.05
C VAL A 252 0.67 -1.35 18.58
N ARG A 253 0.72 -1.65 19.89
CA ARG A 253 1.77 -2.50 20.47
C ARG A 253 1.71 -3.93 19.92
N GLU A 254 0.52 -4.51 19.81
CA GLU A 254 0.34 -5.83 19.19
C GLU A 254 0.82 -5.84 17.73
N ILE A 255 0.54 -4.77 16.97
CA ILE A 255 1.04 -4.64 15.60
C ILE A 255 2.57 -4.60 15.58
N LEU A 256 3.20 -3.79 16.41
CA LEU A 256 4.66 -3.68 16.47
C LEU A 256 5.32 -5.00 16.86
N GLN A 257 4.74 -5.73 17.81
CA GLN A 257 5.22 -7.06 18.18
C GLN A 257 5.08 -8.04 17.01
N GLY A 258 3.95 -8.04 16.30
CA GLY A 258 3.76 -8.88 15.10
C GLY A 258 4.75 -8.54 13.98
N VAL A 259 5.06 -7.26 13.77
CA VAL A 259 6.08 -6.81 12.81
C VAL A 259 7.47 -7.34 13.21
N LEU A 260 7.83 -7.26 14.49
CA LEU A 260 9.09 -7.79 15.01
C LEU A 260 9.24 -9.29 14.74
N ASP A 261 8.20 -10.07 15.04
CA ASP A 261 8.18 -11.51 14.84
C ASP A 261 8.32 -11.88 13.35
N LEU A 262 7.69 -11.10 12.46
CA LEU A 262 7.81 -11.28 11.01
C LEU A 262 9.17 -10.83 10.46
N SER A 263 9.78 -9.81 11.05
CA SER A 263 11.12 -9.35 10.71
C SER A 263 12.17 -10.44 11.01
N ALA A 264 12.05 -11.09 12.17
CA ALA A 264 12.89 -12.24 12.55
C ALA A 264 12.80 -13.41 11.55
N GLN A 265 11.69 -13.52 10.81
CA GLN A 265 11.44 -14.53 9.78
C GLN A 265 11.77 -14.03 8.35
N GLY A 266 12.29 -12.80 8.20
CA GLY A 266 12.64 -12.22 6.90
C GLY A 266 11.45 -11.80 6.04
N ALA A 267 10.28 -11.55 6.65
CA ALA A 267 9.01 -11.27 5.98
C ALA A 267 8.53 -9.81 6.13
N VAL A 268 9.41 -8.89 6.54
CA VAL A 268 9.08 -7.49 6.85
C VAL A 268 8.64 -6.66 5.62
N CYS A 269 8.94 -7.08 4.39
CA CYS A 269 8.67 -6.28 3.20
C CYS A 269 7.17 -6.06 2.88
N ASN A 270 6.26 -6.87 3.43
CA ASN A 270 4.81 -6.81 3.10
C ASN A 270 3.95 -6.18 4.20
N VAL A 271 4.60 -5.67 5.25
CA VAL A 271 3.95 -5.04 6.39
C VAL A 271 4.21 -3.53 6.42
N MET A 272 4.47 -2.91 5.25
CA MET A 272 4.64 -1.46 5.15
C MET A 272 3.45 -0.70 5.70
N TRP A 273 2.23 -1.08 5.30
CA TRP A 273 1.01 -0.45 5.79
C TRP A 273 0.80 -0.66 7.31
N PRO A 274 0.90 -1.88 7.87
CA PRO A 274 0.94 -2.08 9.33
C PRO A 274 1.95 -1.21 10.07
N VAL A 275 3.21 -1.15 9.60
CA VAL A 275 4.26 -0.31 10.19
C VAL A 275 3.87 1.16 10.13
N PHE A 276 3.33 1.62 9.00
CA PHE A 276 2.91 3.01 8.84
C PHE A 276 1.79 3.38 9.81
N VAL A 277 0.70 2.61 9.85
CA VAL A 277 -0.45 2.86 10.73
C VAL A 277 -0.02 2.84 12.20
N ALA A 278 0.75 1.83 12.60
CA ALA A 278 1.27 1.74 13.97
C ALA A 278 2.16 2.95 14.32
N ALA A 279 3.01 3.38 13.39
CA ALA A 279 3.92 4.49 13.61
C ALA A 279 3.20 5.83 13.77
N VAL A 280 2.21 6.14 12.93
CA VAL A 280 1.48 7.42 13.00
C VAL A 280 0.52 7.50 14.18
N GLU A 281 0.12 6.35 14.73
CA GLU A 281 -0.73 6.23 15.93
C GLU A 281 0.05 5.91 17.22
N LEU A 282 1.37 6.11 17.23
CA LEU A 282 2.18 5.99 18.46
C LEU A 282 1.83 7.09 19.45
N ASP A 283 1.55 6.73 20.71
CA ASP A 283 1.52 7.73 21.78
C ASP A 283 2.94 8.25 22.04
N LEU A 284 3.12 9.55 21.82
CA LEU A 284 4.39 10.23 22.02
C LEU A 284 4.76 10.40 23.50
N LEU A 285 3.81 10.22 24.41
CA LEU A 285 3.98 10.32 25.86
C LEU A 285 4.30 8.98 26.53
N ASP A 286 4.09 7.86 25.83
CA ASP A 286 4.45 6.55 26.38
C ASP A 286 5.98 6.41 26.39
N ALA A 287 6.55 6.41 27.60
CA ALA A 287 7.97 6.19 27.82
C ALA A 287 8.36 4.74 27.45
N ALA A 288 9.65 4.54 27.12
CA ALA A 288 10.20 3.27 26.66
C ALA A 288 9.73 2.06 27.47
N VAL A 289 9.41 0.98 26.74
CA VAL A 289 9.05 -0.31 27.32
C VAL A 289 10.35 -1.08 27.61
N ALA A 290 10.53 -1.50 28.86
CA ALA A 290 11.64 -2.37 29.21
C ALA A 290 11.35 -3.79 28.67
N ASP A 291 12.26 -4.31 27.86
CA ASP A 291 12.25 -5.70 27.44
C ASP A 291 12.30 -6.61 28.69
N PRO A 292 11.32 -7.52 28.89
CA PRO A 292 11.26 -8.38 30.07
C PRO A 292 12.45 -9.35 30.22
N GLN A 293 13.12 -9.70 29.11
CA GLN A 293 14.23 -10.65 29.06
C GLN A 293 15.58 -9.96 29.13
N THR A 294 15.73 -8.78 28.52
CA THR A 294 17.02 -8.07 28.41
C THR A 294 17.13 -6.85 29.31
N GLY A 295 16.01 -6.34 29.84
CA GLY A 295 15.95 -5.09 30.60
C GLY A 295 16.24 -3.84 29.76
N ALA A 296 16.42 -3.99 28.44
CA ALA A 296 16.70 -2.89 27.54
C ALA A 296 15.44 -2.04 27.31
N LEU A 297 15.57 -0.73 27.45
CA LEU A 297 14.52 0.21 27.12
C LEU A 297 14.38 0.28 25.59
N THR A 298 13.28 -0.25 25.07
CA THR A 298 12.93 -0.12 23.66
C THR A 298 11.99 1.06 23.51
N TYR A 299 12.39 2.03 22.68
CA TYR A 299 11.53 3.15 22.31
C TYR A 299 10.79 2.78 21.03
N ASP A 300 9.46 2.81 21.03
CA ASP A 300 8.64 2.39 19.90
C ASP A 300 9.00 3.13 18.60
N ARG A 301 9.35 4.43 18.69
CA ARG A 301 9.87 5.19 17.54
C ARG A 301 11.16 4.63 16.97
N ARG A 302 12.11 4.26 17.84
CA ARG A 302 13.39 3.66 17.42
C ARG A 302 13.14 2.33 16.74
N LEU A 303 12.26 1.51 17.31
CA LEU A 303 11.84 0.25 16.73
C LEU A 303 11.27 0.45 15.30
N VAL A 304 10.34 1.39 15.13
CA VAL A 304 9.78 1.74 13.82
C VAL A 304 10.88 2.14 12.82
N LEU A 305 11.82 3.00 13.22
CA LEU A 305 12.91 3.44 12.34
C LEU A 305 13.88 2.30 11.97
N GLU A 306 14.13 1.38 12.88
CA GLU A 306 14.92 0.17 12.63
C GLU A 306 14.20 -0.77 11.66
N MET A 307 12.88 -0.97 11.83
CA MET A 307 12.07 -1.77 10.91
C MET A 307 12.04 -1.17 9.50
N LEU A 308 11.85 0.14 9.37
CA LEU A 308 11.92 0.83 8.08
C LEU A 308 13.31 0.68 7.45
N THR A 309 14.38 0.80 8.24
CA THR A 309 15.74 0.60 7.74
C THR A 309 15.96 -0.82 7.23
N GLU A 310 15.35 -1.82 7.85
CA GLU A 310 15.44 -3.20 7.39
C GLU A 310 14.60 -3.47 6.14
N MET A 311 13.39 -2.90 6.07
CA MET A 311 12.57 -2.93 4.86
C MET A 311 13.29 -2.30 3.66
N ALA A 312 14.03 -1.21 3.86
CA ALA A 312 14.76 -0.52 2.80
C ALA A 312 15.83 -1.40 2.12
N LYS A 313 16.35 -2.44 2.79
CA LYS A 313 17.36 -3.33 2.21
C LYS A 313 16.76 -4.35 1.23
N THR A 314 15.47 -4.65 1.37
CA THR A 314 14.87 -5.79 0.68
C THR A 314 13.63 -5.43 -0.12
N SER A 315 12.97 -4.29 0.13
CA SER A 315 11.69 -3.93 -0.50
C SER A 315 11.84 -3.08 -1.76
N VAL A 316 10.83 -3.15 -2.65
CA VAL A 316 10.65 -2.23 -3.78
C VAL A 316 9.65 -1.09 -3.44
N SER A 317 9.31 -0.95 -2.17
CA SER A 317 8.30 -0.01 -1.67
C SER A 317 8.92 1.34 -1.26
N SER A 318 8.07 2.31 -0.98
CA SER A 318 8.45 3.72 -0.81
C SER A 318 9.06 4.08 0.55
N VAL A 319 9.92 3.22 1.10
CA VAL A 319 10.38 3.29 2.50
C VAL A 319 10.92 4.67 2.92
N SER A 320 11.71 5.32 2.05
CA SER A 320 12.25 6.66 2.32
C SER A 320 11.17 7.73 2.45
N ARG A 321 10.13 7.70 1.60
CA ARG A 321 8.99 8.60 1.67
C ARG A 321 8.12 8.27 2.89
N THR A 322 7.82 7.00 3.13
CA THR A 322 7.07 6.55 4.32
C THR A 322 7.71 7.05 5.61
N ARG A 323 9.04 6.90 5.74
CA ARG A 323 9.81 7.43 6.88
C ARG A 323 9.65 8.93 7.03
N ALA A 324 9.82 9.69 5.95
CA ALA A 324 9.71 11.15 5.98
C ALA A 324 8.31 11.62 6.41
N VAL A 325 7.26 10.91 5.99
CA VAL A 325 5.88 11.19 6.42
C VAL A 325 5.69 10.90 7.91
N ILE A 326 6.14 9.72 8.38
CA ILE A 326 6.06 9.34 9.80
C ILE A 326 6.78 10.38 10.69
N GLU A 327 8.01 10.76 10.32
CA GLU A 327 8.78 11.75 11.07
C GLU A 327 8.07 13.12 11.10
N GLN A 328 7.40 13.53 10.01
CA GLN A 328 6.59 14.74 10.01
C GLN A 328 5.36 14.65 10.92
N VAL A 329 4.66 13.51 10.95
CA VAL A 329 3.53 13.28 11.87
C VAL A 329 3.99 13.38 13.32
N TRP A 330 5.14 12.78 13.67
CA TRP A 330 5.68 12.85 15.04
C TRP A 330 6.06 14.26 15.48
N LEU A 331 6.37 15.17 14.54
CA LEU A 331 6.70 16.57 14.81
C LEU A 331 5.47 17.49 14.82
N ALA A 332 4.33 17.05 14.29
CA ALA A 332 3.15 17.89 14.11
C ALA A 332 2.49 18.38 15.42
N PRO A 333 2.43 17.61 16.52
CA PRO A 333 1.88 18.08 17.79
C PRO A 333 2.64 19.26 18.40
N ASP A 334 3.97 19.26 18.28
CA ASP A 334 4.83 20.33 18.81
C ASP A 334 4.65 21.66 18.03
N LEU A 335 4.36 21.57 16.73
CA LEU A 335 4.15 22.73 15.86
C LEU A 335 2.75 23.33 16.01
N ASN A 336 1.72 22.50 16.22
CA ASN A 336 0.32 22.93 16.29
C ASN A 336 -0.13 23.41 17.68
N ALA A 337 0.68 23.22 18.73
CA ALA A 337 0.51 23.93 20.00
C ALA A 337 0.52 25.46 19.83
N SER A 338 1.06 25.95 18.70
CA SER A 338 1.15 27.37 18.35
C SER A 338 0.01 27.87 17.42
N GLN A 339 -0.81 26.97 16.87
CA GLN A 339 -1.87 27.30 15.90
C GLN A 339 -3.21 26.72 16.36
N THR A 340 -3.86 27.41 17.29
CA THR A 340 -5.25 27.20 17.70
C THR A 340 -6.22 27.68 16.62
N THR A 341 -6.24 27.02 15.46
CA THR A 341 -7.39 27.09 14.55
C THR A 341 -8.10 25.74 14.57
N SER A 342 -9.23 25.74 15.27
CA SER A 342 -10.20 24.65 15.35
C SER A 342 -10.76 24.33 13.97
N ALA A 343 -10.14 23.39 13.27
CA ALA A 343 -10.84 22.65 12.21
C ALA A 343 -11.88 21.75 12.89
N SER A 344 -13.02 22.34 13.27
CA SER A 344 -14.08 21.63 13.99
C SER A 344 -14.62 20.50 13.11
N GLY A 345 -14.36 19.25 13.50
CA GLY A 345 -14.92 18.06 12.86
C GLY A 345 -13.93 17.18 12.09
N LEU A 346 -12.62 17.47 12.10
CA LEU A 346 -11.61 16.53 11.63
C LEU A 346 -11.16 15.58 12.74
N ASN A 347 -10.97 14.31 12.42
CA ASN A 347 -10.26 13.38 13.31
C ASN A 347 -8.73 13.60 13.22
N ASP A 348 -7.98 13.00 14.14
CA ASP A 348 -6.51 13.15 14.21
C ASP A 348 -5.83 12.67 12.92
N TRP A 349 -6.32 11.58 12.32
CA TRP A 349 -5.81 11.07 11.05
C TRP A 349 -5.94 12.10 9.92
N GLU A 350 -7.13 12.69 9.76
CA GLU A 350 -7.40 13.75 8.78
C GLU A 350 -6.58 15.02 9.05
N ARG A 351 -6.30 15.31 10.33
CA ARG A 351 -5.60 16.52 10.74
C ARG A 351 -4.09 16.43 10.58
N TYR A 352 -3.49 15.28 10.93
CA TYR A 352 -2.05 15.15 11.03
C TYR A 352 -1.44 14.22 9.97
N VAL A 353 -2.17 13.18 9.53
CA VAL A 353 -1.64 12.17 8.60
C VAL A 353 -1.93 12.55 7.14
N VAL A 354 -3.19 12.85 6.83
CA VAL A 354 -3.63 13.16 5.46
C VAL A 354 -2.83 14.28 4.78
N PRO A 355 -2.56 15.44 5.42
CA PRO A 355 -1.91 16.58 4.75
C PRO A 355 -0.49 16.31 4.28
N VAL A 356 0.24 15.41 4.96
CA VAL A 356 1.65 15.09 4.66
C VAL A 356 1.81 13.82 3.83
N SER A 357 0.73 13.03 3.68
CA SER A 357 0.75 11.72 3.03
C SER A 357 0.39 11.73 1.54
N ASP A 358 0.41 12.90 0.89
CA ASP A 358 0.03 12.97 -0.52
C ASP A 358 0.93 12.10 -1.41
N ALA A 359 0.29 11.34 -2.29
CA ALA A 359 0.88 10.36 -3.20
C ALA A 359 1.80 9.35 -2.50
N LEU A 360 1.49 8.95 -1.26
CA LEU A 360 2.21 7.88 -0.57
C LEU A 360 1.73 6.50 -1.05
N SER A 361 2.67 5.59 -1.38
CA SER A 361 2.38 4.18 -1.67
C SER A 361 2.77 3.31 -0.47
N LEU A 362 1.82 2.53 0.05
CA LEU A 362 1.96 1.71 1.26
C LEU A 362 1.89 0.19 0.99
N VAL A 363 2.14 -0.21 -0.26
CA VAL A 363 2.15 -1.62 -0.71
C VAL A 363 3.52 -2.25 -0.54
#